data_AF-A0A1H4MFV5-F1
#
_entry.id   AF-A0A1H4MFV5-F1
#
_cell.length_a   1.000
_cell.length_b   1.000
_cell.length_c   1.000
_cell.angle_alpha   90.00
_cell.angle_beta   90.00
_cell.angle_gamma   90.00
#
_symmetry.space_group_name_H-M   'P 1'
#
loop_
_entity.id
_entity.type
_entity.pdbx_description
1 polymer ?
#
loop_
_entity_poly.entity_id
_entity_poly.type
_entity_poly.pdbx_seq_one_letter_code
_entity_poly.pdbx_strand_id
1 'polypeptide(L)'
;MLIKKKVDIEEILDNFSAVANWDALGEKYYIVFADNKRTGQWTLMNYVNNHFSVHGLGENYVDDNETFFEARDKVVSFLWENRSGFNAAVKQMESI
;
A
#
# COMPACT_ATOMS: atom_id res chain seq x y z
N MET A 1 2.11 3.29 -12.83
CA MET A 1 1.58 1.92 -13.04
C MET A 1 0.23 1.79 -12.31
N LEU A 2 -0.84 1.24 -12.90
CA LEU A 2 -2.19 1.21 -12.28
C LEU A 2 -2.78 -0.20 -12.26
N ILE A 3 -3.48 -0.53 -11.17
CA ILE A 3 -4.19 -1.81 -10.98
C ILE A 3 -5.45 -1.83 -11.83
N LYS A 4 -5.46 -2.62 -12.91
CA LYS A 4 -6.65 -2.96 -13.72
C LYS A 4 -6.98 -4.45 -13.62
N LYS A 5 -5.97 -5.29 -13.40
CA LYS A 5 -6.03 -6.74 -13.24
C LYS A 5 -5.20 -7.16 -12.02
N LYS A 6 -5.39 -8.39 -11.54
CA LYS A 6 -4.58 -8.92 -10.42
C LYS A 6 -3.10 -9.08 -10.77
N VAL A 7 -2.77 -9.39 -12.03
CA VAL A 7 -1.36 -9.48 -12.49
C VAL A 7 -0.63 -8.15 -12.34
N ASP A 8 -1.31 -7.02 -12.54
CA ASP A 8 -0.72 -5.68 -12.35
C ASP A 8 -0.29 -5.48 -10.88
N ILE A 9 -1.00 -6.11 -9.92
CA ILE A 9 -0.62 -6.04 -8.51
C ILE A 9 0.69 -6.76 -8.27
N GLU A 10 0.88 -7.93 -8.88
CA GLU A 10 2.15 -8.67 -8.77
C GLU A 10 3.32 -7.84 -9.29
N GLU A 11 3.15 -7.23 -10.46
CA GLU A 11 4.17 -6.34 -11.06
C GLU A 11 4.47 -5.11 -10.17
N ILE A 12 3.44 -4.53 -9.57
CA ILE A 12 3.56 -3.44 -8.60
C ILE A 12 4.34 -3.90 -7.37
N LEU A 13 4.05 -5.06 -6.81
CA LEU A 13 4.74 -5.56 -5.62
C LEU A 13 6.22 -5.87 -5.91
N ASP A 14 6.52 -6.38 -7.10
CA ASP A 14 7.91 -6.65 -7.52
C ASP A 14 8.70 -5.36 -7.78
N ASN A 15 8.02 -4.27 -8.16
CA ASN A 15 8.63 -2.97 -8.44
C ASN A 15 8.10 -1.88 -7.52
N PHE A 16 7.83 -2.23 -6.25
CA PHE A 16 7.08 -1.35 -5.34
C PHE A 16 7.75 0.01 -5.13
N SER A 17 9.07 0.04 -5.13
CA SER A 17 9.87 1.28 -5.03
C SER A 17 9.60 2.30 -6.13
N ALA A 18 9.08 1.87 -7.29
CA ALA A 18 8.73 2.77 -8.40
C ALA A 18 7.43 3.56 -8.17
N VAL A 19 6.59 3.12 -7.21
CA VAL A 19 5.30 3.72 -6.90
C VAL A 19 5.14 4.05 -5.42
N ALA A 20 6.26 4.16 -4.69
CA ALA A 20 6.28 4.37 -3.25
C ALA A 20 7.38 5.38 -2.86
N ASN A 21 7.21 6.01 -1.70
CA ASN A 21 8.23 6.87 -1.11
C ASN A 21 9.21 6.05 -0.26
N TRP A 22 10.44 6.53 -0.14
CA TRP A 22 11.45 5.94 0.75
C TRP A 22 11.43 6.62 2.12
N ASP A 23 11.30 5.83 3.17
CA ASP A 23 11.52 6.23 4.56
C ASP A 23 12.90 5.74 5.00
N ALA A 24 13.85 6.67 5.09
CA ALA A 24 15.22 6.38 5.49
C ALA A 24 15.38 6.00 6.96
N LEU A 25 14.47 6.45 7.84
CA LEU A 25 14.55 6.14 9.27
C LEU A 25 14.06 4.71 9.55
N GLY A 26 12.99 4.30 8.85
CA GLY A 26 12.43 2.96 8.96
C GLY A 26 12.98 1.94 7.96
N GLU A 27 13.92 2.35 7.09
CA GLU A 27 14.49 1.55 6.00
C GLU A 27 13.43 0.79 5.19
N LYS A 28 12.39 1.52 4.77
CA LYS A 28 11.23 0.93 4.09
C LYS A 28 10.67 1.83 2.99
N TYR A 29 10.07 1.21 1.99
CA TYR A 29 9.22 1.90 1.02
C TYR A 29 7.79 1.96 1.55
N TYR A 30 7.07 3.05 1.31
CA TYR A 30 5.68 3.19 1.71
C TYR A 30 4.85 4.01 0.74
N ILE A 31 3.55 3.70 0.68
CA ILE A 31 2.54 4.50 0.00
C ILE A 31 1.32 4.65 0.88
N VAL A 32 0.81 5.87 0.98
CA VAL A 32 -0.42 6.21 1.69
C VAL A 32 -1.53 6.40 0.67
N PHE A 33 -2.69 5.79 0.90
CA PHE A 33 -3.86 5.93 0.04
C PHE A 33 -5.15 5.83 0.84
N ALA A 34 -6.25 6.32 0.27
CA ALA A 34 -7.53 6.39 0.98
C ALA A 34 -8.10 5.00 1.31
N ASP A 35 -8.54 4.83 2.56
CA ASP A 35 -9.48 3.79 2.96
C ASP A 35 -10.90 4.28 2.69
N ASN A 36 -11.40 3.98 1.48
CA ASN A 36 -12.74 4.38 1.06
C ASN A 36 -13.86 3.64 1.81
N LYS A 37 -13.56 2.54 2.53
CA LYS A 37 -14.58 1.76 3.26
C LYS A 37 -14.83 2.36 4.65
N ARG A 38 -13.77 2.82 5.33
CA ARG A 38 -13.85 3.33 6.70
C ARG A 38 -13.60 4.84 6.82
N THR A 39 -13.53 5.56 5.70
CA THR A 39 -13.25 7.01 5.65
C THR A 39 -11.95 7.35 6.39
N GLY A 40 -10.86 6.71 5.97
CA GLY A 40 -9.53 6.91 6.53
C GLY A 40 -8.45 6.77 5.48
N GLN A 41 -7.27 6.31 5.90
CA GLN A 41 -6.13 6.06 5.05
C GLN A 41 -5.45 4.74 5.43
N TRP A 42 -4.97 4.06 4.41
CA TRP A 42 -4.08 2.93 4.51
C TRP A 42 -2.66 3.38 4.20
N THR A 43 -1.71 2.90 4.99
CA THR A 43 -0.28 2.96 4.67
C THR A 43 0.16 1.54 4.35
N LEU A 44 0.53 1.26 3.10
CA LEU A 44 1.17 0.01 2.71
C LEU A 44 2.68 0.22 2.72
N MET A 45 3.41 -0.68 3.38
CA MET A 45 4.86 -0.62 3.54
C MET A 45 5.52 -1.87 2.99
N ASN A 46 6.73 -1.73 2.45
CA ASN A 46 7.62 -2.79 2.03
C ASN A 46 8.99 -2.60 2.68
N TYR A 47 9.41 -3.59 3.47
CA TYR A 47 10.70 -3.64 4.15
C TYR A 47 11.75 -4.36 3.30
N VAL A 48 13.04 -4.17 3.62
CA VAL A 48 14.20 -4.68 2.86
C VAL A 48 14.13 -6.19 2.52
N ASN A 49 13.45 -7.00 3.33
CA ASN A 49 13.25 -8.45 3.11
C ASN A 49 12.01 -8.79 2.24
N ASN A 50 11.46 -7.81 1.52
CA ASN A 50 10.24 -7.92 0.74
C ASN A 50 9.00 -8.30 1.59
N HIS A 51 9.03 -7.90 2.86
CA HIS A 51 7.93 -8.09 3.80
C HIS A 51 7.00 -6.90 3.71
N PHE A 52 5.71 -7.18 3.50
CA PHE A 52 4.69 -6.13 3.42
C PHE A 52 3.92 -6.03 4.73
N SER A 53 3.64 -4.80 5.16
CA SER A 53 2.73 -4.51 6.26
C SER A 53 1.76 -3.41 5.87
N VAL A 54 0.64 -3.35 6.58
CA VAL A 54 -0.32 -2.25 6.49
C VAL A 54 -0.62 -1.66 7.84
N HIS A 55 -0.90 -0.37 7.84
CA HIS A 55 -1.40 0.36 8.99
C HIS A 55 -2.55 1.26 8.56
N GLY A 56 -3.69 1.13 9.23
CA GLY A 56 -4.87 1.94 9.00
C GLY A 56 -4.98 3.07 10.01
N LEU A 57 -5.31 4.26 9.51
CA LEU A 57 -5.59 5.44 10.33
C LEU A 57 -6.87 6.11 9.81
N GLY A 58 -7.82 6.39 10.69
CA GLY A 58 -9.01 7.17 10.36
C GLY A 58 -9.42 8.08 11.51
N GLU A 59 -10.46 8.89 11.29
CA GLU A 59 -10.90 9.87 12.31
C GLU A 59 -11.31 9.22 13.64
N ASN A 60 -11.85 8.00 13.58
CA ASN A 60 -12.38 7.28 14.73
C ASN A 60 -11.61 5.98 15.03
N TYR A 61 -10.48 5.73 14.36
CA TYR A 61 -9.67 4.54 14.61
C TYR A 61 -8.19 4.80 14.33
N VAL A 62 -7.35 4.24 15.19
CA VAL A 62 -5.92 4.09 14.95
C VAL A 62 -5.65 2.61 15.12
N ASP A 63 -5.14 1.95 14.09
CA ASP A 63 -4.69 0.57 14.27
C ASP A 63 -3.44 0.61 15.16
N ASP A 64 -3.53 0.19 16.42
CA ASP A 64 -2.43 0.35 17.39
C ASP A 64 -1.09 -0.27 16.93
N ASN A 65 -1.13 -1.21 15.97
CA ASN A 65 0.04 -1.87 15.41
C ASN A 65 -0.06 -2.02 13.89
N GLU A 66 1.10 -2.19 13.25
CA GLU A 66 1.17 -2.65 11.87
C GLU A 66 0.70 -4.11 11.76
N THR A 67 -0.09 -4.41 10.73
CA THR A 67 -0.45 -5.78 10.37
C THR A 67 0.44 -6.27 9.25
N PHE A 68 1.30 -7.24 9.54
CA PHE A 68 2.15 -7.88 8.54
C PHE A 68 1.37 -8.91 7.72
N PHE A 69 1.62 -8.94 6.41
CA PHE A 69 1.10 -9.99 5.56
C PHE A 69 2.02 -11.21 5.64
N GLU A 70 1.50 -12.33 6.15
CA GLU A 70 2.24 -13.60 6.23
C GLU A 70 2.48 -14.24 4.85
N ALA A 71 1.65 -13.88 3.87
CA ALA A 71 1.72 -14.43 2.53
C ALA A 71 1.35 -13.39 1.48
N ARG A 72 2.00 -13.51 0.32
CA ARG A 72 1.89 -12.54 -0.77
C ARG A 72 0.47 -12.45 -1.35
N ASP A 73 -0.26 -13.56 -1.41
CA ASP A 73 -1.65 -13.61 -1.86
C ASP A 73 -2.59 -12.73 -0.99
N LYS A 74 -2.25 -12.54 0.29
CA LYS A 74 -2.97 -11.64 1.19
C LYS A 74 -2.74 -10.17 0.82
N VAL A 75 -1.51 -9.79 0.49
CA VAL A 75 -1.18 -8.45 -0.02
C VAL A 75 -1.96 -8.18 -1.32
N VAL A 76 -1.96 -9.15 -2.23
CA VAL A 76 -2.67 -9.06 -3.52
C VAL A 76 -4.17 -8.89 -3.31
N SER A 77 -4.76 -9.67 -2.40
CA SER A 77 -6.18 -9.58 -2.08
C SER A 77 -6.53 -8.22 -1.46
N PHE A 78 -5.71 -7.74 -0.53
CA PHE A 78 -5.87 -6.43 0.10
C PHE A 78 -5.79 -5.28 -0.93
N LEU A 79 -4.79 -5.28 -1.80
CA LEU A 79 -4.64 -4.28 -2.85
C LEU A 79 -5.77 -4.37 -3.88
N TRP A 80 -6.25 -5.56 -4.20
CA TRP A 80 -7.40 -5.72 -5.09
C TRP A 80 -8.66 -5.07 -4.54
N GLU A 81 -8.92 -5.23 -3.24
CA GLU A 81 -10.06 -4.62 -2.56
C GLU A 81 -9.95 -3.10 -2.46
N ASN A 82 -8.73 -2.58 -2.28
CA ASN A 82 -8.47 -1.14 -2.11
C ASN A 82 -7.92 -0.45 -3.37
N ARG A 83 -7.96 -1.12 -4.53
CA ARG A 83 -7.32 -0.67 -5.78
C ARG A 83 -7.71 0.73 -6.25
N SER A 84 -8.93 1.16 -5.93
CA SER A 84 -9.39 2.51 -6.29
C SER A 84 -8.59 3.59 -5.56
N GLY A 85 -8.43 3.43 -4.23
CA GLY A 85 -7.64 4.36 -3.42
C GLY A 85 -6.16 4.31 -3.82
N PHE A 86 -5.61 3.10 -3.97
CA PHE A 86 -4.23 2.92 -4.41
C PHE A 86 -3.95 3.60 -5.77
N ASN A 87 -4.78 3.34 -6.78
CA ASN A 87 -4.62 3.96 -8.10
C ASN A 87 -4.73 5.48 -8.07
N ALA A 88 -5.60 6.04 -7.20
CA ALA A 88 -5.71 7.48 -7.02
C ALA A 88 -4.43 8.08 -6.42
N ALA A 89 -3.82 7.41 -5.45
CA ALA A 89 -2.55 7.83 -4.85
C ALA A 89 -1.39 7.76 -5.86
N VAL A 90 -1.27 6.67 -6.61
CA VAL A 90 -0.21 6.55 -7.63
C VAL A 90 -0.33 7.63 -8.71
N LYS A 91 -1.55 7.94 -9.17
CA LYS A 91 -1.77 9.04 -10.13
C LYS A 91 -1.34 10.40 -9.58
N GLN A 92 -1.58 10.64 -8.28
CA GLN A 92 -1.18 11.90 -7.65
C GLN A 92 0.34 12.03 -7.60
N MET A 93 1.07 10.93 -7.32
CA MET A 93 2.53 10.92 -7.34
C MET A 93 3.11 11.12 -8.75
N GLU A 94 2.49 10.56 -9.79
CA GLU A 94 2.90 10.74 -11.19
C GLU A 94 2.60 12.15 -11.74
N SER A 95 1.78 12.96 -11.04
CA SER A 95 1.40 14.32 -11.47
C SER A 95 2.28 15.44 -10.90
N ILE A 96 3.37 15.07 -10.20
CA ILE A 96 4.32 15.99 -9.56
C ILE A 96 5.59 16.10 -10.39
#